data_AF-A0A3R7CU61-F1
#
_entry.id   AF-A0A3R7CU61-F1
#
_cell.length_a   1.000
_cell.length_b   1.000
_cell.length_c   1.000
_cell.angle_alpha   90.00
_cell.angle_beta   90.00
_cell.angle_gamma   90.00
#
_symmetry.space_group_name_H-M   'P 1'
#
loop_
_entity.id
_entity.type
_entity.pdbx_description
1 polymer ?
#
loop_
_entity_poly.entity_id
_entity_poly.type
_entity_poly.pdbx_seq_one_letter_code
_entity_poly.pdbx_strand_id
1 'polypeptide(L)' 'MEDNPEDYVKNPLWPILVETVHAMSMYPHHKAYISEKILPENPEITPRELSAKMGIPFGEALVILFEVREERTKTS' A
#
# COMPACT_ATOMS: atom_id res chain seq x y z
N MET A 1 -11.15 13.80 -1.97
CA MET A 1 -10.52 13.47 -0.68
C MET A 1 -9.24 12.74 -1.03
N GLU A 2 -8.11 13.22 -0.54
CA GLU A 2 -6.88 12.43 -0.54
C GLU A 2 -7.05 11.35 0.52
N ASP A 3 -6.95 10.08 0.13
CA ASP A 3 -7.05 8.97 1.05
C ASP A 3 -5.64 8.66 1.58
N ASN A 4 -5.30 9.08 2.80
CA ASN A 4 -4.01 8.74 3.42
C ASN A 4 -4.10 7.36 4.10
N PRO A 5 -3.19 6.40 3.84
CA PRO A 5 -3.20 5.11 4.51
C PRO A 5 -3.30 5.19 6.05
N GLU A 6 -2.66 6.18 6.67
CA GLU A 6 -2.65 6.38 8.13
C GLU A 6 -4.04 6.59 8.73
N ASP A 7 -4.99 7.14 7.96
CA ASP A 7 -6.36 7.38 8.41
C ASP A 7 -7.11 6.08 8.68
N TYR A 8 -6.68 4.97 8.06
CA TYR A 8 -7.34 3.67 8.14
C TYR A 8 -6.74 2.74 9.20
N VAL A 9 -5.51 2.97 9.64
CA VAL A 9 -4.79 2.06 10.57
C VAL A 9 -5.51 1.95 11.93
N LYS A 10 -6.21 3.00 12.34
CA LYS A 10 -7.01 3.01 13.59
C LYS A 10 -8.37 2.31 13.45
N ASN A 11 -8.76 1.92 12.23
CA ASN A 11 -10.03 1.23 12.01
C ASN A 11 -9.94 -0.22 12.54
N PRO A 12 -10.93 -0.71 13.30
CA PRO A 12 -10.91 -2.08 13.81
C PRO A 12 -10.89 -3.16 12.72
N LEU A 13 -11.25 -2.83 11.48
CA LEU A 13 -11.18 -3.73 10.33
C LEU A 13 -9.80 -3.76 9.65
N TRP A 14 -8.87 -2.88 10.04
CA TRP A 14 -7.54 -2.84 9.46
C TRP A 14 -6.80 -4.19 9.50
N PRO A 15 -6.77 -4.94 10.62
CA PRO A 15 -6.10 -6.23 10.65
C PRO A 15 -6.71 -7.26 9.67
N ILE A 16 -8.03 -7.21 9.46
CA ILE A 16 -8.73 -8.09 8.52
C ILE A 16 -8.36 -7.72 7.08
N LEU A 17 -8.25 -6.43 6.78
CA LEU A 17 -7.79 -5.95 5.47
C LEU A 17 -6.36 -6.42 5.19
N VAL A 18 -5.44 -6.25 6.16
CA VAL A 18 -4.05 -6.70 6.03
C VAL A 18 -3.98 -8.20 5.78
N GLU A 19 -4.68 -9.00 6.59
CA GLU A 19 -4.75 -10.46 6.42
C GLU A 19 -5.28 -10.85 5.03
N THR A 20 -6.37 -10.21 4.59
CA THR A 20 -6.96 -10.45 3.26
C THR A 20 -5.98 -10.14 2.13
N VAL A 21 -5.24 -9.03 2.24
CA VAL A 21 -4.26 -8.61 1.22
C VAL A 21 -3.05 -9.54 1.21
N HIS A 22 -2.53 -9.93 2.37
CA HIS A 22 -1.40 -10.86 2.48
C HIS A 22 -1.73 -12.25 1.93
N ALA A 23 -3.00 -12.66 1.95
CA ALA A 23 -3.46 -13.91 1.35
C ALA A 23 -3.49 -13.88 -0.19
N MET A 24 -3.39 -12.71 -0.83
CA MET A 24 -3.39 -12.60 -2.29
C MET A 24 -2.07 -13.10 -2.87
N SER A 25 -2.12 -14.03 -3.83
CA SER A 25 -0.90 -14.64 -4.40
C SER A 25 0.04 -13.63 -5.05
N MET A 26 -0.49 -12.52 -5.59
CA MET A 26 0.31 -11.49 -6.25
C MET A 26 0.84 -10.42 -5.29
N TYR A 27 0.43 -10.41 -4.02
CA TYR A 27 0.80 -9.38 -3.06
C TYR A 27 2.31 -9.15 -2.95
N PRO A 28 3.17 -10.19 -2.78
CA PRO A 28 4.61 -9.98 -2.68
C PRO A 28 5.20 -9.33 -3.92
N HIS A 29 4.70 -9.67 -5.10
CA HIS A 29 5.17 -9.14 -6.38
C HIS A 29 4.74 -7.68 -6.58
N HIS A 30 3.49 -7.35 -6.24
CA HIS A 30 3.01 -5.97 -6.28
C HIS A 30 3.80 -5.11 -5.28
N LYS A 31 3.98 -5.57 -4.04
CA LYS A 31 4.75 -4.85 -3.02
C LYS A 31 6.18 -4.56 -3.48
N ALA A 32 6.90 -5.56 -4.00
CA ALA A 32 8.25 -5.40 -4.50
C ALA A 32 8.32 -4.38 -5.65
N TYR A 33 7.46 -4.52 -6.66
CA TYR A 33 7.42 -3.59 -7.80
C TYR A 33 7.10 -2.16 -7.36
N ILE A 34 6.15 -1.98 -6.46
CA ILE A 34 5.75 -0.67 -5.95
C ILE A 34 6.89 -0.03 -5.17
N SER A 35 7.58 -0.80 -4.31
CA SER A 35 8.73 -0.30 -3.54
C SER A 35 9.92 0.05 -4.43
N GLU A 36 10.22 -0.75 -5.45
CA GLU A 36 11.44 -0.60 -6.24
C GLU A 36 11.30 0.32 -7.46
N LYS A 37 10.08 0.46 -7.99
CA LYS A 37 9.83 1.20 -9.25
C LYS A 37 8.92 2.38 -9.06
N ILE A 38 7.77 2.21 -8.40
CA ILE A 38 6.75 3.25 -8.34
C ILE A 38 7.09 4.34 -7.33
N LEU A 39 7.39 3.96 -6.08
CA LEU A 39 7.64 4.92 -5.01
C LEU A 39 8.91 5.78 -5.19
N PRO A 40 10.02 5.27 -5.76
CA PRO A 40 11.17 6.13 -6.07
C PRO A 40 10.86 7.22 -7.12
N GLU A 41 9.98 6.93 -8.07
CA GLU A 41 9.58 7.86 -9.13
C GLU A 41 8.49 8.84 -8.67
N ASN A 42 7.55 8.37 -7.85
CA ASN A 42 6.47 9.18 -7.30
C ASN A 42 6.25 8.85 -5.80
N PRO A 43 7.02 9.45 -4.89
CA PRO A 43 6.94 9.19 -3.44
C PRO A 43 5.57 9.53 -2.84
N GLU A 44 4.90 10.54 -3.39
CA GLU A 44 3.65 11.10 -2.89
C GLU A 44 2.41 10.43 -3.51
N ILE A 45 2.58 9.37 -4.31
CA ILE A 45 1.45 8.67 -4.92
C ILE A 45 0.42 8.26 -3.87
N THR A 46 -0.85 8.57 -4.14
CA THR A 46 -1.96 8.19 -3.27
C THR A 46 -2.37 6.73 -3.51
N PRO A 47 -3.03 6.06 -2.54
CA PRO A 47 -3.55 4.71 -2.73
C PRO A 47 -4.54 4.61 -3.89
N ARG A 48 -5.32 5.66 -4.14
CA ARG A 48 -6.29 5.71 -5.24
C ARG A 48 -5.61 5.79 -6.60
N GLU A 49 -4.59 6.63 -6.74
CA GLU A 49 -3.78 6.70 -7.96
C GLU A 49 -3.01 5.40 -8.20
N LEU A 50 -2.44 4.82 -7.14
CA LEU A 50 -1.73 3.55 -7.23
C LEU A 50 -2.65 2.42 -7.68
N SER A 51 -3.85 2.32 -7.09
CA SER A 51 -4.88 1.36 -7.48
C SER A 51 -5.23 1.48 -8.96
N ALA A 52 -5.46 2.69 -9.45
CA ALA A 52 -5.77 2.94 -10.86
C ALA A 52 -4.59 2.61 -11.78
N LYS A 53 -3.35 2.97 -11.39
CA LYS A 53 -2.13 2.75 -12.17
C LYS A 53 -1.80 1.26 -12.30
N MET A 54 -1.97 0.50 -11.23
CA MET A 54 -1.59 -0.91 -11.14
C MET A 54 -2.72 -1.87 -11.50
N GLY A 55 -3.97 -1.39 -11.54
CA GLY A 55 -5.13 -2.27 -11.74
C GLY A 55 -5.38 -3.19 -10.55
N ILE A 56 -5.02 -2.77 -9.34
CA ILE A 56 -5.17 -3.54 -8.09
C ILE A 56 -6.30 -2.98 -7.22
N PRO A 57 -6.93 -3.78 -6.33
CA PRO A 57 -7.92 -3.28 -5.39
C PRO A 57 -7.39 -2.14 -4.52
N PHE A 58 -8.25 -1.17 -4.21
CA PHE A 58 -7.90 -0.04 -3.34
C PHE A 58 -7.36 -0.49 -1.97
N GLY A 59 -7.94 -1.54 -1.40
CA GLY A 59 -7.46 -2.14 -0.14
C GLY A 59 -6.04 -2.69 -0.23
N GLU A 60 -5.67 -3.29 -1.38
CA GLU A 60 -4.30 -3.77 -1.62
C GLU A 60 -3.33 -2.58 -1.72
N ALA A 61 -3.71 -1.53 -2.46
CA ALA A 61 -2.91 -0.31 -2.57
C ALA A 61 -2.69 0.38 -1.22
N LEU A 62 -3.71 0.41 -0.34
CA LEU A 62 -3.62 0.96 1.01
C LEU A 62 -2.57 0.22 1.86
N VAL A 63 -2.67 -1.11 1.93
CA VAL A 63 -1.77 -1.94 2.74
C VAL A 63 -0.33 -1.84 2.22
N ILE A 64 -0.12 -1.94 0.90
CA ILE A 64 1.23 -1.86 0.32
C ILE A 64 1.88 -0.50 0.61
N LEU A 65 1.18 0.61 0.39
CA LEU A 65 1.76 1.93 0.62
C LEU A 65 2.07 2.18 2.10
N PHE A 66 1.19 1.73 3.00
CA PHE A 66 1.45 1.81 4.43
C PHE A 66 2.72 1.06 4.80
N GLU A 67 2.81 -0.23 4.44
CA GLU A 67 3.95 -1.07 4.83
C GLU A 67 5.28 -0.59 4.23
N VAL A 68 5.30 -0.24 2.94
CA VAL A 68 6.54 0.20 2.30
C VAL A 68 7.02 1.54 2.85
N ARG A 69 6.12 2.47 3.19
CA ARG A 69 6.49 3.74 3.82
C ARG A 69 7.02 3.52 5.24
N GLU A 70 6.37 2.67 6.02
CA GLU A 70 6.82 2.24 7.36
C GLU A 70 8.18 1.54 7.35
N GLU A 71 8.48 0.74 6.33
CA GLU A 71 9.78 0.07 6.19
C GLU A 71 10.90 1.09 5.90
N ARG A 72 10.60 2.11 5.10
CA ARG A 72 11.56 3.18 4.74
C ARG A 72 11.87 4.10 5.91
N THR A 73 10.87 4.43 6.74
CA THR A 73 11.06 5.23 7.96
C THR A 73 11.88 4.50 9.02
N LYS A 74 11.76 3.16 9.12
CA LYS A 74 12.55 2.33 10.05
C LYS A 74 14.01 2.14 9.63
N THR A 75 14.33 2.37 8.36
CA THR A 75 15.67 2.16 7.78
C THR A 75 16.48 3.47 7.67
N SER A 76 15.86 4.62 7.97
CA SER A 76 16.49 5.96 7.98
C SER A 76 16.85 6.39 9.40
#